data_AF-A0A7Y4SYW5-F1
#
_entry.id   AF-A0A7Y4SYW5-F1
#
_cell.length_a   1.000
_cell.length_b   1.000
_cell.length_c   1.000
_cell.angle_alpha   90.00
_cell.angle_beta   90.00
_cell.angle_gamma   90.00
#
_symmetry.space_group_name_H-M   'P 1'
#
loop_
_entity.id
_entity.type
_entity.pdbx_description
1 polymer ?
#
loop_
_entity_poly.entity_id
_entity_poly.type
_entity_poly.pdbx_seq_one_letter_code
_entity_poly.pdbx_strand_id
1 'polypeptide(L)'
;MIDLRDGSKRVEELLLRAQEQRAGASEALVPLSALNLGERVVNRLSALGYERIELVTPHHELEAAANGSCDVLVEARREGVLCKGRVRIRGGRIEAVQLQPSFAIFP
;
A
#
# COMPACT_ATOMS: atom_id res chain seq x y z
N MET A 1 -42.97 -20.83 -17.31
CA MET A 1 -41.85 -20.38 -18.14
C MET A 1 -41.07 -19.40 -17.28
N ILE A 2 -40.03 -19.88 -16.58
CA ILE A 2 -39.35 -19.12 -15.51
C ILE A 2 -38.33 -18.19 -16.18
N ASP A 3 -38.50 -16.90 -15.93
CA ASP A 3 -37.79 -15.78 -16.55
C ASP A 3 -36.29 -15.83 -16.27
N LEU A 4 -35.51 -16.13 -17.32
CA LEU A 4 -34.04 -16.02 -17.33
C LEU A 4 -33.54 -14.63 -16.89
N ARG A 5 -34.39 -13.61 -16.95
CA ARG A 5 -34.10 -12.23 -16.55
C ARG A 5 -34.02 -12.05 -15.03
N ASP A 6 -34.74 -12.86 -14.25
CA ASP A 6 -34.69 -12.81 -12.78
C ASP A 6 -33.41 -13.47 -12.25
N GLY A 7 -32.90 -14.49 -12.96
CA GLY A 7 -31.62 -15.13 -12.65
C GLY A 7 -30.45 -14.15 -12.77
N SER A 8 -30.40 -13.37 -13.86
CA SER A 8 -29.34 -12.37 -14.07
C SER A 8 -29.34 -11.29 -13.00
N LYS A 9 -30.51 -10.73 -12.66
CA LYS A 9 -30.62 -9.71 -11.59
C LYS A 9 -30.12 -10.23 -10.25
N ARG A 10 -30.45 -11.48 -9.90
CA ARG A 10 -30.03 -12.09 -8.64
C ARG A 10 -28.52 -12.32 -8.57
N VAL A 11 -27.89 -12.65 -9.70
CA VAL A 11 -26.43 -12.80 -9.81
C VAL A 11 -25.73 -11.44 -9.69
N GLU A 12 -26.25 -10.41 -10.37
CA GLU A 12 -25.72 -9.04 -10.28
C GLU A 12 -25.80 -8.50 -8.85
N GLU A 13 -26.92 -8.73 -8.16
CA GLU A 13 -27.10 -8.29 -6.77
C GLU A 13 -26.17 -9.01 -5.79
N LEU A 14 -25.90 -10.30 -6.02
CA LEU A 14 -24.92 -11.08 -5.25
C LEU A 14 -23.49 -10.61 -5.50
N LEU A 15 -23.15 -10.26 -6.75
CA LEU A 15 -21.83 -9.72 -7.09
C LEU A 15 -21.62 -8.34 -6.48
N LEU A 16 -22.63 -7.46 -6.51
CA LEU A 16 -22.57 -6.14 -5.89
C LEU A 16 -22.35 -6.25 -4.38
N ARG A 17 -23.12 -7.12 -3.70
CA ARG A 17 -22.97 -7.36 -2.25
C ARG A 17 -21.63 -7.97 -1.88
N ALA A 18 -21.08 -8.87 -2.70
CA ALA A 18 -19.74 -9.42 -2.49
C ALA A 18 -18.66 -8.35 -2.69
N GLN A 19 -18.87 -7.40 -3.59
CA GLN A 19 -17.95 -6.29 -3.82
C GLN A 19 -18.03 -5.25 -2.69
N GLU A 20 -19.23 -4.97 -2.16
CA GLU A 20 -19.44 -4.13 -0.97
C GLU A 20 -18.87 -4.78 0.30
N GLN A 21 -19.00 -6.11 0.45
CA GLN A 21 -18.33 -6.86 1.52
C GLN A 21 -16.80 -6.81 1.37
N ARG A 22 -16.27 -6.84 0.14
CA ARG A 22 -14.83 -6.61 -0.10
C ARG A 22 -14.40 -5.18 0.20
N ALA A 23 -15.25 -4.19 -0.09
CA ALA A 23 -14.96 -2.79 0.23
C ALA A 23 -14.96 -2.54 1.75
N GLY A 24 -15.85 -3.21 2.50
CA GLY A 24 -15.85 -3.19 3.98
C GLY A 24 -14.79 -4.08 4.64
N ALA A 25 -14.35 -5.15 3.98
CA ALA A 25 -13.31 -6.07 4.47
C ALA A 25 -11.90 -5.71 3.98
N SER A 26 -11.73 -4.69 3.13
CA SER A 26 -10.41 -4.26 2.67
C SER A 26 -9.57 -3.57 3.77
N GLU A 27 -10.13 -3.37 4.97
CA GLU A 27 -9.42 -2.83 6.14
C GLU A 27 -9.09 -3.87 7.23
N ALA A 28 -9.49 -5.14 7.09
CA ALA A 28 -9.14 -6.21 8.05
C ALA A 28 -9.23 -7.57 7.33
N LEU A 29 -8.20 -8.38 7.10
CA LEU A 29 -7.27 -8.96 8.06
C LEU A 29 -6.13 -9.66 7.27
N VAL A 30 -5.04 -8.98 6.97
CA VAL A 30 -3.74 -9.66 7.01
C VAL A 30 -3.25 -9.44 8.44
N PRO A 31 -2.93 -10.48 9.22
CA PRO A 31 -2.30 -10.27 10.51
C PRO A 31 -1.07 -9.40 10.28
N LEU A 32 -1.09 -8.16 10.80
CA LEU A 32 0.07 -7.25 10.78
C LEU A 32 1.29 -7.86 11.51
N SER A 33 1.10 -9.01 12.16
CA SER A 33 2.07 -9.72 12.99
C SER A 33 3.06 -10.61 12.22
N ALA A 34 2.99 -10.72 10.89
CA ALA A 34 3.92 -11.56 10.12
C ALA A 34 4.85 -10.79 9.14
N LEU A 35 4.50 -9.56 8.76
CA LEU A 35 5.33 -8.75 7.85
C LEU A 35 6.06 -7.66 8.64
N ASN A 36 7.38 -7.58 8.49
CA ASN A 36 8.16 -6.52 9.11
C ASN A 36 7.78 -5.14 8.51
N LEU A 37 8.03 -4.04 9.23
CA LEU A 37 7.66 -2.69 8.78
C LEU A 37 8.24 -2.38 7.39
N GLY A 38 9.46 -2.86 7.11
CA GLY A 38 10.12 -2.68 5.82
C GLY A 38 9.34 -3.32 4.66
N GLU A 39 8.93 -4.58 4.80
CA GLU A 39 8.11 -5.28 3.79
C GLU A 39 6.79 -4.57 3.54
N ARG A 40 6.17 -4.00 4.57
CA ARG A 40 4.94 -3.22 4.41
C ARG A 40 5.17 -1.94 3.62
N VAL A 41 6.29 -1.25 3.84
CA VAL A 41 6.70 -0.09 3.05
C VAL A 41 6.93 -0.50 1.60
N VAL A 42 7.68 -1.58 1.36
CA VAL A 42 7.95 -2.11 0.01
C VAL A 42 6.64 -2.46 -0.70
N ASN A 43 5.77 -3.25 -0.08
CA ASN A 43 4.49 -3.65 -0.66
C ASN A 43 3.60 -2.44 -0.99
N ARG A 44 3.58 -1.43 -0.11
CA ARG A 44 2.81 -0.21 -0.35
C ARG A 44 3.35 0.57 -1.54
N LEU A 45 4.67 0.72 -1.66
CA LEU A 45 5.29 1.42 -2.78
C LEU A 45 5.10 0.66 -4.10
N SER A 46 5.24 -0.67 -4.09
CA SER A 46 4.94 -1.53 -5.24
C SER A 46 3.50 -1.36 -5.72
N ALA A 47 2.54 -1.31 -4.79
CA ALA A 47 1.13 -1.07 -5.12
C ALA A 47 0.86 0.34 -5.70
N LEU A 48 1.74 1.31 -5.47
CA LEU A 48 1.69 2.65 -6.05
C LEU A 48 2.42 2.75 -7.41
N GLY A 49 2.95 1.64 -7.92
CA GLY A 49 3.66 1.57 -9.20
C GLY A 49 5.16 1.88 -9.11
N TYR A 50 5.73 1.90 -7.90
CA TYR A 50 7.18 1.99 -7.74
C TYR A 50 7.82 0.60 -7.92
N GLU A 51 9.04 0.59 -8.46
CA GLU A 51 9.87 -0.58 -8.72
C GLU A 51 11.28 -0.35 -8.17
N ARG A 52 12.09 -1.41 -8.02
CA ARG A 52 13.48 -1.33 -7.49
C ARG A 52 13.57 -0.50 -6.20
N ILE A 53 12.73 -0.84 -5.22
CA ILE A 53 12.60 -0.11 -3.96
C ILE A 53 13.74 -0.52 -3.01
N GLU A 54 14.45 0.46 -2.49
CA GLU A 54 15.50 0.34 -1.48
C GLU A 54 15.14 1.19 -0.26
N LEU A 55 15.20 0.57 0.93
CA LEU A 55 15.04 1.28 2.19
C LEU A 55 16.41 1.83 2.60
N VAL A 56 16.54 3.16 2.65
CA VAL A 56 17.77 3.84 3.10
C VAL A 56 17.86 3.83 4.61
N THR A 57 16.70 3.89 5.30
CA THR A 57 16.64 3.77 6.75
C THR A 57 17.17 2.41 7.21
N PRO A 58 18.15 2.36 8.13
CA PRO A 58 18.69 1.11 8.67
C PRO A 58 17.63 0.23 9.34
N HIS A 59 17.86 -1.09 9.31
CA HIS A 59 16.91 -2.06 9.86
C HIS A 59 16.57 -1.83 11.34
N HIS A 60 17.57 -1.52 12.18
CA HIS A 60 17.37 -1.29 13.61
C HIS A 60 16.46 -0.08 13.91
N GLU A 61 16.47 0.95 13.06
CA GLU A 61 15.56 2.11 13.17
C GLU A 61 14.13 1.74 12.75
N LEU A 62 13.98 0.83 11.77
CA LEU A 62 12.67 0.31 11.38
C LEU A 62 12.03 -0.53 12.49
N GLU A 63 12.82 -1.32 13.22
CA GLU A 63 12.34 -2.09 14.37
C GLU A 63 11.88 -1.18 15.51
N ALA A 64 12.67 -0.14 15.84
CA ALA A 64 12.30 0.84 16.85
C ALA A 64 11.01 1.61 16.49
N ALA A 65 10.77 1.82 15.19
CA ALA A 65 9.60 2.52 14.68
C ALA A 65 8.30 1.71 14.69
N ALA A 66 8.35 0.39 14.90
CA ALA A 66 7.17 -0.48 14.84
C ALA A 66 6.05 -0.02 15.80
N ASN A 67 6.43 0.50 16.98
CA ASN A 67 5.49 1.01 17.99
C ASN A 67 5.47 2.55 18.07
N GLY A 68 6.27 3.23 17.26
CA GLY A 68 6.51 4.67 17.32
C GLY A 68 6.01 5.43 16.10
N SER A 69 6.51 6.66 15.95
CA SER A 69 6.38 7.41 14.71
C SER A 69 7.77 7.64 14.13
N CYS A 70 7.94 7.40 12.82
CA CYS A 70 9.21 7.64 12.14
C CYS A 70 8.99 8.05 10.68
N ASP A 71 10.05 8.53 10.06
CA ASP A 71 10.13 8.68 8.61
C ASP A 71 11.07 7.60 8.07
N VAL A 72 10.56 6.74 7.19
CA VAL A 72 11.38 5.74 6.48
C VAL A 72 11.87 6.35 5.18
N LEU A 73 13.17 6.56 5.07
CA LEU A 73 13.83 7.05 3.87
C LEU A 73 13.90 5.93 2.83
N VAL A 74 13.54 6.27 1.59
CA VAL A 74 13.42 5.32 0.48
C VAL A 74 13.96 5.88 -0.81
N GLU A 75 14.61 5.01 -1.58
CA GLU A 75 14.87 5.19 -3.00
C GLU A 75 14.03 4.17 -3.77
N ALA A 76 13.42 4.58 -4.87
CA ALA A 76 12.69 3.69 -5.74
C ALA A 76 12.71 4.22 -7.17
N ARG A 77 12.24 3.45 -8.13
CA ARG A 77 11.96 3.94 -9.49
C ARG A 77 10.47 3.96 -9.78
N ARG A 78 10.03 4.85 -10.63
CA ARG A 78 8.68 4.82 -11.22
C ARG A 78 8.82 5.13 -12.70
N GLU A 79 8.36 4.23 -13.56
CA GLU A 79 8.49 4.36 -15.01
C GLU A 79 9.96 4.61 -15.43
N GLY A 80 10.91 3.91 -14.79
CA GLY A 80 12.34 4.09 -15.03
C GLY A 80 12.99 5.32 -14.37
N VAL A 81 12.24 6.30 -13.85
CA VAL A 81 12.77 7.50 -13.19
C VAL A 81 13.12 7.22 -11.73
N LEU A 82 14.32 7.58 -11.29
CA LEU A 82 14.72 7.47 -9.88
C LEU A 82 13.94 8.49 -9.05
N CYS A 83 13.29 8.01 -8.00
CA CYS A 83 12.57 8.79 -7.01
C CYS A 83 13.19 8.58 -5.63
N LYS A 84 13.29 9.66 -4.85
CA LYS A 84 13.73 9.62 -3.45
C LYS A 84 12.69 10.30 -2.58
N GLY A 85 12.63 9.89 -1.33
CA GLY A 85 11.78 10.56 -0.36
C GLY A 85 11.58 9.75 0.90
N ARG A 86 10.41 9.91 1.50
CA ARG A 86 10.09 9.34 2.80
C ARG A 86 8.69 8.75 2.86
N VAL A 87 8.53 7.76 3.71
CA VAL A 87 7.25 7.18 4.10
C VAL A 87 7.05 7.44 5.59
N ARG A 88 6.00 8.19 5.93
CA ARG A 88 5.64 8.52 7.31
C ARG A 88 4.97 7.32 7.95
N ILE A 89 5.51 6.88 9.08
CA ILE A 89 4.96 5.80 9.91
C ILE A 89 4.45 6.37 11.22
N ARG A 90 3.29 5.91 11.68
CA ARG A 90 2.70 6.22 12.98
C ARG A 90 2.00 5.00 13.57
N GLY A 91 2.43 4.57 14.76
CA GLY A 91 1.89 3.37 15.41
C GLY A 91 2.02 2.14 14.53
N GLY A 92 3.16 2.00 13.85
CA GLY A 92 3.40 0.93 12.88
C GLY A 92 2.55 1.01 11.63
N ARG A 93 1.76 2.07 11.38
CA ARG A 93 0.96 2.23 10.16
C ARG A 93 1.57 3.26 9.22
N ILE A 94 1.46 3.03 7.91
CA ILE A 94 1.86 4.00 6.91
C ILE A 94 0.81 5.12 6.89
N GLU A 95 1.20 6.32 7.28
CA GLU A 95 0.35 7.51 7.34
C GLU A 95 0.43 8.31 6.04
N ALA A 96 1.63 8.44 5.46
CA ALA A 96 1.83 9.19 4.22
C ALA A 96 3.04 8.68 3.43
N VAL A 97 3.01 8.89 2.11
CA VAL A 97 4.10 8.56 1.18
C VAL A 97 4.46 9.83 0.41
N GLN A 98 5.71 10.25 0.46
CA GLN A 98 6.23 11.45 -0.21
C GLN A 98 7.51 11.08 -0.96
N LEU A 99 7.39 10.70 -2.23
CA LEU A 99 8.53 10.46 -3.12
C LEU A 99 8.50 11.45 -4.28
N GLN A 100 9.66 11.98 -4.63
CA GLN A 100 9.84 12.90 -5.76
C GLN A 100 10.96 12.38 -6.67
N PRO A 101 10.89 12.63 -7.99
CA PRO A 101 12.02 12.35 -8.89
C PRO A 101 13.31 13.00 -8.35
N SER A 102 14.41 12.25 -8.34
CA SER A 102 15.73 12.75 -7.89
C SER A 102 16.26 13.89 -8.74
N PHE A 103 15.78 13.97 -9.99
CA PHE A 103 16.04 15.05 -10.92
C PHE A 103 14.74 15.81 -11.23
N ALA A 104 13.89 16.05 -10.23
CA ALA A 104 12.82 17.03 -10.33
C ALA A 104 13.44 18.44 -10.39
N ILE A 105 14.15 18.69 -11.49
CA ILE A 105 14.60 20.00 -11.90
C ILE A 105 13.37 20.56 -12.65
N PHE A 106 12.61 21.45 -12.01
CA PHE A 106 11.49 22.24 -12.56
C PHE A 106 10.09 21.57 -12.58
N PRO A 107 9.00 22.37 -12.48
CA PRO A 107 8.67 23.51 -13.34
C PRO A 107 9.41 24.80 -13.03
#